data_AF-A0A6B1DQ68-F1
#
_entry.id   AF-A0A6B1DQ68-F1
#
_cell.length_a   1.000
_cell.length_b   1.000
_cell.length_c   1.000
_cell.angle_alpha   90.00
_cell.angle_beta   90.00
_cell.angle_gamma   90.00
#
_symmetry.space_group_name_H-M   'P 1'
#
loop_
_entity.id
_entity.type
_entity.pdbx_description
1 polymer ?
#
loop_
_entity_poly.entity_id
_entity_poly.type
_entity_poly.pdbx_seq_one_letter_code
_entity_poly.pdbx_strand_id
1 'polypeptide(L)' 'MILLDTNVLSELTKPRPSPQVVAWLKANEPLLAVPTIALAELHWGLQGLGRIGREPVGVTTGSSN' A
#
# COMPACT_ATOMS: atom_id res chain seq x y z
N MET A 1 2.43 -14.21 19.53
CA MET A 1 1.70 -13.96 18.27
C MET A 1 1.61 -12.46 18.06
N ILE A 2 2.00 -11.97 16.89
CA ILE A 2 2.05 -10.57 16.51
C ILE A 2 1.08 -10.39 15.33
N LEU A 3 0.13 -9.48 15.48
CA LEU A 3 -0.87 -9.22 14.44
C LEU A 3 -0.35 -8.10 13.51
N LEU A 4 -0.27 -8.38 12.21
CA LEU A 4 0.21 -7.42 11.23
C LEU A 4 -0.88 -6.41 10.84
N ASP A 5 -0.48 -5.14 10.80
CA ASP A 5 -1.26 -4.06 10.21
C ASP A 5 -1.04 -3.98 8.69
N THR A 6 -2.03 -3.42 7.98
CA THR A 6 -1.99 -3.20 6.53
C THR A 6 -0.82 -2.33 6.12
N ASN A 7 -0.43 -1.34 6.94
CA ASN A 7 0.72 -0.49 6.63
C ASN A 7 2.02 -1.30 6.50
N VAL A 8 2.26 -2.24 7.42
CA VAL A 8 3.45 -3.11 7.40
C VAL A 8 3.42 -4.05 6.20
N LEU A 9 2.24 -4.60 5.87
CA LEU A 9 2.07 -5.45 4.69
C LEU A 9 2.25 -4.66 3.39
N SER A 10 1.74 -3.43 3.32
CA SER A 10 1.86 -2.56 2.15
C SER A 10 3.31 -2.18 1.85
N GLU A 11 4.18 -2.14 2.86
CA GLU A 11 5.61 -1.89 2.69
C GLU A 11 6.24 -2.91 1.72
N LEU A 12 5.82 -4.18 1.79
CA LEU A 12 6.30 -5.26 0.91
C LEU A 12 5.91 -5.07 -0.56
N THR A 13 4.94 -4.20 -0.85
CA THR A 13 4.47 -3.92 -2.21
C THR A 13 5.17 -2.73 -2.86
N LYS A 14 5.95 -1.96 -2.08
CA LYS A 14 6.66 -0.76 -2.57
C LYS A 14 7.84 -1.16 -3.47
N PRO A 15 8.18 -0.36 -4.50
CA PRO A 15 9.36 -0.60 -5.34
C PRO A 15 10.69 -0.63 -4.56
N ARG A 16 10.74 0.08 -3.43
CA ARG A 16 11.89 0.12 -2.51
C ARG A 16 11.38 0.02 -1.07
N PRO A 17 11.18 -1.20 -0.54
CA PRO A 17 10.72 -1.40 0.83
C PRO A 17 11.80 -1.01 1.84
N SER A 18 11.39 -0.58 3.03
CA SER A 18 12.30 -0.35 4.15
C SER A 18 13.05 -1.63 4.55
N PRO A 19 14.38 -1.66 4.51
CA PRO A 19 15.17 -2.84 4.88
C PRO A 19 14.93 -3.28 6.33
N GLN A 20 14.65 -2.33 7.23
CA GLN A 20 14.38 -2.62 8.64
C GLN A 20 13.07 -3.40 8.82
N VAL A 21 12.03 -3.01 8.07
CA VAL A 21 10.73 -3.71 8.10
C VAL A 21 10.88 -5.12 7.55
N VAL A 22 11.59 -5.28 6.44
CA VAL A 22 11.84 -6.61 5.85
C VAL A 22 12.64 -7.51 6.79
N ALA A 23 13.68 -6.97 7.43
CA ALA A 23 14.48 -7.72 8.40
C ALA A 23 13.65 -8.15 9.62
N TRP A 24 12.83 -7.25 10.16
CA TRP A 24 11.95 -7.55 11.29
C TRP A 24 10.91 -8.61 10.93
N LEU A 25 10.29 -8.54 9.75
CA LEU A 25 9.33 -9.54 9.29
C LEU A 25 9.97 -10.94 9.20
N LYS A 26 11.17 -11.03 8.61
CA LYS A 26 11.91 -12.30 8.50
C LYS A 26 12.27 -12.88 9.87
N ALA A 27 12.66 -12.04 10.82
CA ALA A 27 13.05 -12.48 12.16
C ALA A 27 11.86 -13.00 13.00
N ASN A 28 10.63 -12.61 12.66
CA ASN A 28 9.44 -12.90 13.46
C ASN A 28 8.43 -13.83 12.75
N GLU A 29 8.71 -14.31 11.54
CA GLU A 29 7.78 -15.03 10.65
C GLU A 29 6.90 -16.10 11.34
N PRO A 30 7.43 -16.98 12.22
CA PRO A 30 6.61 -17.99 12.91
C PRO A 30 5.58 -17.42 13.89
N LEU A 31 5.73 -16.16 14.29
CA LEU A 31 4.87 -15.49 15.26
C LEU A 31 3.86 -14.55 14.60
N LEU A 32 3.94 -14.33 13.28
CA LEU A 32 3.11 -13.36 12.58
C LEU A 32 1.75 -13.96 12.23
N ALA A 33 0.69 -13.17 12.44
CA ALA A 33 -0.66 -13.45 11.97
C ALA A 33 -1.15 -12.27 11.12
N VAL A 34 -1.88 -12.59 10.05
CA VAL A 34 -2.46 -11.58 9.16
C VAL A 34 -3.98 -11.54 9.37
N PRO A 35 -4.56 -10.41 9.80
CA PRO A 35 -6.01 -10.24 9.86
C PRO A 35 -6.63 -10.33 8.46
N THR A 36 -7.81 -10.96 8.35
CA THR A 36 -8.60 -10.94 7.10
C THR A 36 -8.95 -9.52 6.66
N ILE A 37 -9.19 -8.59 7.61
CA ILE A 37 -9.46 -7.18 7.28
C ILE A 37 -8.27 -6.51 6.59
N ALA A 38 -7.03 -6.82 7.00
CA ALA A 38 -5.82 -6.27 6.39
C ALA A 38 -5.66 -6.73 4.92
N LEU A 39 -6.09 -7.97 4.62
CA LEU A 39 -6.14 -8.45 3.24
C LEU A 39 -7.18 -7.70 2.40
N ALA A 40 -8.35 -7.40 2.97
CA ALA A 40 -9.39 -6.64 2.27
C ALA A 40 -8.95 -5.21 1.96
N GLU A 41 -8.31 -4.54 2.91
CA GLU A 41 -7.75 -3.20 2.72
C GLU A 41 -6.66 -3.18 1.64
N LEU A 42 -5.74 -4.15 1.65
CA LEU A 42 -4.70 -4.27 0.62
C LEU A 42 -5.31 -4.53 -0.77
N HIS A 43 -6.36 -5.38 -0.86
CA HIS A 43 -7.10 -5.60 -2.10
C HIS A 43 -7.77 -4.34 -2.62
N TRP A 44 -8.44 -3.56 -1.76
CA TRP A 44 -9.04 -2.28 -2.15
C TRP A 44 -8.02 -1.23 -2.55
N GLY A 45 -6.90 -1.12 -1.83
CA GLY A 45 -5.82 -0.19 -2.14
C GLY A 45 -5.23 -0.42 -3.54
N LEU A 46 -5.02 -1.68 -3.92
CA LEU A 46 -4.55 -2.05 -5.26
C LEU A 46 -5.55 -1.69 -6.36
N GLN A 47 -6.86 -1.89 -6.13
CA GLN A 47 -7.90 -1.49 -7.10
C GLN A 47 -7.98 0.03 -7.29
N GLY A 48 -7.65 0.81 -6.26
CA GLY A 48 -7.58 2.28 -6.34
C GLY A 48 -6.41 2.80 -7.18
N LEU A 49 -5.28 2.08 -7.24
CA LEU A 49 -4.07 2.52 -7.95
C LEU A 49 -4.30 2.72 -9.45
N GLY A 50 -5.19 1.94 -10.07
CA GLY A 50 -5.58 2.09 -11.48
C GLY A 50 -6.42 3.34 -11.79
N ARG A 51 -6.94 4.02 -10.75
CA ARG A 51 -7.70 5.29 -10.86
C ARG A 51 -6.82 6.52 -10.67
N ILE A 52 -5.84 6.45 -9.76
CA ILE A 52 -4.97 7.61 -9.43
C ILE A 52 -3.98 7.93 -10.58
N GLY A 53 -3.61 6.95 -11.41
CA GLY A 53 -2.73 7.17 -12.57
C GLY A 53 -3.41 7.70 -13.84
N ARG A 54 -4.69 8.09 -13.80
CA ARG A 54 -5.50 8.43 -14.99
C ARG A 54 -6.24 9.77 -14.94
N GLU A 55 -5.94 10.65 -14.01
CA GLU A 55 -6.40 12.05 -14.10
C GLU A 55 -5.39 12.82 -14.97
N PRO A 56 -5.70 13.18 -16.23
CA PRO A 56 -4.95 14.22 -16.89
C PRO A 56 -5.22 15.50 -16.10
N VAL A 57 -4.18 16.01 -15.43
CA VAL A 57 -4.20 17.37 -14.85
C VAL A 57 -4.69 18.31 -15.93
N GLY A 58 -5.92 18.81 -15.75
CA GLY A 58 -6.61 19.63 -16.73
C GLY A 58 -5.73 20.80 -17.14
N VAL A 59 -5.42 20.84 -18.43
CA VAL A 59 -4.93 22.04 -19.12
C VAL A 59 -6.01 23.10 -18.96
N THR A 60 -5.78 24.09 -18.09
CA THR A 60 -6.58 25.31 -18.06
C THR A 60 -6.21 26.16 -19.28
N THR A 61 -6.80 25.84 -20.43
CA THR A 61 -6.91 26.82 -21.52
C THR A 61 -7.90 27.89 -21.08
N GLY A 62 -7.45 29.14 -21.11
CA GLY A 62 -8.22 30.28 -20.62
C GLY A 62 -9.55 30.47 -21.34
N SER A 63 -10.49 31.08 -20.62
CA SER A 63 -11.54 31.89 -21.23
C SER A 63 -11.58 33.22 -20.50
N SER A 64 -11.11 34.24 -21.23
CA SER A 64 -11.48 35.64 -21.02
C SER A 64 -13.00 35.76 -20.93
N ASN A 65 -13.49 36.48 -19.93
CA ASN A 65 -14.58 37.45 -20.09
C ASN A 65 -14.51 38.49 -18.99
#